data_AF-A0A2P5LDX4-F1
#
_entry.id   AF-A0A2P5LDX4-F1
#
_cell.length_a   1.000
_cell.length_b   1.000
_cell.length_c   1.000
_cell.angle_alpha   90.00
_cell.angle_beta   90.00
_cell.angle_gamma   90.00
#
_symmetry.space_group_name_H-M   'P 1'
#
loop_
_entity.id
_entity.type
_entity.pdbx_description
1 polymer ?
#
loop_
_entity_poly.entity_id
_entity_poly.type
_entity_poly.pdbx_seq_one_letter_code
_entity_poly.pdbx_strand_id
1 'polypeptide(L)'
;MEDKLIIRSAEFDQAISTLLSQAKIPPLPRCRLSVAMAGISIEHADSIRMLIYSKNFTSAMTLLRSQFEVTVRSIWLFYAADDEYITKHDSPLTVGNDGYSDGPDVARMLRDLEVKPNAPKQASVNLSEFKSQSWRALGSYIHGGKHPLKRKQDGYPVHLLTSVLQQSTGLLLMAAMTVIAMTGDQKLADKYWNLQNEYKDCLAPYIPKPT
;
A
#
# COMPACT_ATOMS: atom_id res chain seq x y z
N MET A 1 -21.94 -6.95 2.90
CA MET A 1 -20.88 -6.91 1.86
C MET A 1 -20.94 -8.27 1.20
N GLU A 2 -21.09 -8.31 -0.12
CA GLU A 2 -21.15 -9.57 -0.82
C GLU A 2 -19.80 -10.28 -0.70
N ASP A 3 -19.81 -11.54 -0.27
CA ASP A 3 -18.60 -12.38 -0.18
C ASP A 3 -17.83 -12.41 -1.51
N LYS A 4 -18.52 -12.14 -2.61
CA LYS A 4 -17.97 -11.97 -3.96
C LYS A 4 -16.79 -11.00 -4.02
N LEU A 5 -16.85 -9.82 -3.37
CA LEU A 5 -15.75 -8.86 -3.43
C LEU A 5 -14.52 -9.35 -2.64
N ILE A 6 -14.76 -9.97 -1.47
CA ILE A 6 -13.68 -10.56 -0.66
C ILE A 6 -12.96 -11.65 -1.46
N ILE A 7 -13.72 -12.55 -2.09
CA ILE A 7 -13.20 -13.63 -2.92
C ILE A 7 -12.42 -13.05 -4.11
N ARG A 8 -13.00 -12.07 -4.82
CA ARG A 8 -12.35 -11.44 -5.98
C ARG A 8 -11.04 -10.75 -5.62
N SER A 9 -10.99 -10.04 -4.50
CA SER A 9 -9.74 -9.46 -3.98
C SER A 9 -8.72 -10.54 -3.60
N ALA A 10 -9.15 -11.69 -3.08
CA ALA A 10 -8.23 -12.80 -2.77
C ALA A 10 -7.63 -13.43 -4.03
N GLU A 11 -8.46 -13.64 -5.07
CA GLU A 11 -8.00 -14.10 -6.39
C GLU A 11 -6.98 -13.14 -6.99
N PHE A 12 -7.24 -11.82 -6.89
CA PHE A 12 -6.32 -10.80 -7.37
C PHE A 12 -4.97 -10.84 -6.63
N ASP A 13 -4.99 -10.90 -5.30
CA ASP A 13 -3.76 -10.99 -4.49
C ASP A 13 -2.93 -12.22 -4.88
N GLN A 14 -3.57 -13.37 -5.09
CA GLN A 14 -2.90 -14.58 -5.53
C GLN A 14 -2.28 -14.42 -6.92
N ALA A 15 -3.01 -13.81 -7.86
CA ALA A 15 -2.51 -13.55 -9.21
C ALA A 15 -1.30 -12.59 -9.19
N ILE A 16 -1.34 -11.54 -8.37
CA ILE A 16 -0.22 -10.62 -8.17
C ILE A 16 0.97 -11.36 -7.53
N SER A 17 0.76 -12.18 -6.50
CA SER A 17 1.83 -12.96 -5.88
C SER A 17 2.51 -13.90 -6.89
N THR A 18 1.74 -14.55 -7.77
CA THR A 18 2.26 -15.42 -8.84
C THR A 18 3.00 -14.62 -9.91
N LEU A 19 2.60 -13.38 -10.17
CA LEU A 19 3.35 -12.50 -11.07
C LEU A 19 4.68 -12.06 -10.45
N LEU A 20 4.67 -11.64 -9.18
CA LEU A 20 5.86 -11.16 -8.49
C LEU A 20 6.91 -12.24 -8.26
N SER A 21 6.54 -13.53 -8.19
CA SER A 21 7.51 -14.63 -8.12
C SER A 21 8.37 -14.78 -9.38
N GLN A 22 7.97 -14.16 -10.49
CA GLN A 22 8.74 -14.11 -11.75
C GLN A 22 9.74 -12.95 -11.79
N ALA A 23 9.63 -11.99 -10.85
CA ALA A 23 10.42 -10.76 -10.86
C ALA A 23 11.88 -11.03 -10.46
N LYS A 24 12.81 -10.61 -11.32
CA LYS A 24 14.25 -10.61 -11.03
C LYS A 24 14.67 -9.24 -10.53
N ILE A 25 14.69 -9.08 -9.22
CA ILE A 25 15.04 -7.81 -8.57
C ILE A 25 16.55 -7.59 -8.64
N PRO A 26 17.02 -6.41 -9.10
CA PRO A 26 18.43 -6.06 -9.01
C PRO A 26 18.94 -6.11 -7.55
N PRO A 27 20.15 -6.62 -7.30
CA PRO A 27 20.70 -6.79 -5.94
C PRO A 27 21.19 -5.47 -5.31
N LEU A 28 20.46 -4.38 -5.52
CA LEU A 28 20.76 -3.05 -4.98
C LEU A 28 20.08 -2.85 -3.62
N PRO A 29 20.73 -2.22 -2.63
CA PRO A 29 20.14 -1.95 -1.31
C PRO A 29 18.76 -1.29 -1.37
N ARG A 30 18.60 -0.24 -2.18
CA ARG A 30 17.30 0.43 -2.37
C ARG A 30 16.20 -0.49 -2.89
N CYS A 31 16.53 -1.40 -3.79
CA CYS A 31 15.58 -2.38 -4.33
C CYS A 31 15.20 -3.38 -3.24
N ARG A 32 16.15 -3.88 -2.45
CA ARG A 32 15.87 -4.78 -1.32
C ARG A 32 14.93 -4.14 -0.29
N LEU A 33 15.25 -2.93 0.17
CA LEU A 33 14.43 -2.22 1.16
C LEU A 33 13.02 -1.93 0.62
N SER A 34 12.94 -1.49 -0.64
CA SER A 34 11.66 -1.22 -1.28
C SER A 34 10.82 -2.50 -1.46
N VAL A 35 11.42 -3.60 -1.90
CA VAL A 35 10.73 -4.91 -2.01
C VAL A 35 10.25 -5.41 -0.64
N ALA A 36 11.04 -5.23 0.43
CA ALA A 36 10.61 -5.59 1.77
C ALA A 36 9.36 -4.80 2.20
N MET A 37 9.35 -3.48 1.98
CA MET A 37 8.18 -2.63 2.27
C MET A 37 6.96 -2.98 1.39
N ALA A 38 7.18 -3.30 0.10
CA ALA A 38 6.13 -3.78 -0.78
C ALA A 38 5.54 -5.11 -0.27
N GLY A 39 6.39 -6.03 0.19
CA GLY A 39 5.98 -7.29 0.82
C GLY A 39 5.09 -7.07 2.04
N ILE A 40 5.48 -6.17 2.95
CA ILE A 40 4.65 -5.80 4.11
C ILE A 40 3.31 -5.20 3.66
N SER A 41 3.31 -4.33 2.65
CA SER A 41 2.09 -3.76 2.08
C SER A 41 1.14 -4.81 1.52
N ILE A 42 1.67 -5.87 0.90
CA ILE A 42 0.89 -6.99 0.34
C ILE A 42 0.35 -7.87 1.47
N GLU A 43 1.18 -8.18 2.48
CA GLU A 43 0.76 -8.92 3.68
C GLU A 43 -0.37 -8.21 4.43
N HIS A 44 -0.28 -6.88 4.54
CA HIS A 44 -1.35 -6.08 5.13
C HIS A 44 -2.64 -6.14 4.31
N ALA A 45 -2.56 -6.24 2.97
CA ALA A 45 -3.75 -6.35 2.13
C ALA A 45 -4.53 -7.63 2.42
N ASP A 46 -3.82 -8.76 2.51
CA ASP A 46 -4.38 -10.05 2.88
C ASP A 46 -4.97 -10.03 4.29
N SER A 47 -4.22 -9.48 5.24
CA SER A 47 -4.66 -9.33 6.63
C SER A 47 -5.93 -8.47 6.75
N ILE A 48 -6.03 -7.36 6.01
CA ILE A 48 -7.23 -6.51 5.98
C ILE A 48 -8.43 -7.30 5.48
N ARG A 49 -8.28 -8.07 4.40
CA ARG A 49 -9.34 -8.92 3.86
C ARG A 49 -9.80 -9.95 4.90
N MET A 50 -8.88 -10.62 5.58
CA MET A 50 -9.17 -11.60 6.63
C MET A 50 -9.85 -10.98 7.86
N LEU A 51 -9.43 -9.80 8.28
CA LEU A 51 -10.07 -9.05 9.36
C LEU A 51 -11.48 -8.64 8.98
N ILE A 52 -11.69 -8.18 7.76
CA ILE A 52 -13.00 -7.83 7.23
C ILE A 52 -13.92 -9.08 7.19
N TYR A 53 -13.43 -10.20 6.66
CA TYR A 53 -14.16 -11.48 6.64
C TYR A 53 -14.58 -11.92 8.04
N SER A 54 -13.66 -11.79 9.01
CA SER A 54 -13.88 -12.14 10.42
C SER A 54 -14.67 -11.08 11.20
N LYS A 55 -15.16 -10.02 10.55
CA LYS A 55 -15.89 -8.88 11.14
C LYS A 55 -15.08 -8.07 12.17
N ASN A 56 -13.75 -8.15 12.13
CA ASN A 56 -12.80 -7.37 12.92
C ASN A 56 -12.54 -5.99 12.27
N PHE A 57 -13.62 -5.24 12.02
CA PHE A 57 -13.60 -4.04 11.19
C PHE A 57 -12.74 -2.90 11.75
N THR A 58 -12.72 -2.68 13.07
CA THR A 58 -11.85 -1.66 13.68
C THR A 58 -10.39 -1.93 13.35
N SER A 59 -9.95 -3.18 13.53
CA SER A 59 -8.58 -3.60 13.26
C SER A 59 -8.24 -3.47 11.78
N ALA A 60 -9.18 -3.80 10.88
CA ALA A 60 -8.97 -3.62 9.44
C ALA A 60 -8.72 -2.14 9.06
N MET A 61 -9.44 -1.20 9.68
CA MET A 61 -9.26 0.25 9.43
C MET A 61 -7.91 0.74 9.95
N THR A 62 -7.52 0.28 11.14
CA THR A 62 -6.20 0.57 11.70
C THR A 62 -5.09 0.04 10.78
N LEU A 63 -5.25 -1.17 10.25
CA LEU A 63 -4.24 -1.79 9.39
C LEU A 63 -4.16 -1.12 8.01
N LEU A 64 -5.28 -0.67 7.43
CA LEU A 64 -5.27 0.09 6.17
C LEU A 64 -4.39 1.35 6.26
N ARG A 65 -4.34 1.98 7.44
CA ARG A 65 -3.43 3.12 7.65
C ARG A 65 -1.97 2.70 7.56
N SER A 66 -1.62 1.62 8.23
CA SER A 66 -0.26 1.09 8.23
C SER A 66 0.14 0.65 6.82
N GLN A 67 -0.75 -0.04 6.10
CA GLN A 67 -0.57 -0.40 4.69
C GLN A 67 -0.22 0.81 3.84
N PHE A 68 -1.01 1.88 3.92
CA PHE A 68 -0.73 3.10 3.16
C PHE A 68 0.67 3.66 3.46
N GLU A 69 1.07 3.74 4.73
CA GLU A 69 2.39 4.25 5.12
C GLU A 69 3.54 3.40 4.55
N VAL A 70 3.42 2.07 4.58
CA VAL A 70 4.44 1.18 4.01
C VAL A 70 4.43 1.20 2.48
N THR A 71 3.28 1.38 1.82
CA THR A 71 3.22 1.57 0.36
C THR A 71 3.95 2.86 -0.06
N VAL A 72 3.67 3.99 0.61
CA VAL A 72 4.38 5.26 0.36
C VAL A 72 5.88 5.08 0.55
N ARG A 73 6.29 4.45 1.66
CA ARG A 73 7.70 4.22 1.97
C ARG A 73 8.38 3.32 0.95
N SER A 74 7.71 2.25 0.49
CA SER A 74 8.20 1.39 -0.58
C SER A 74 8.55 2.20 -1.83
N ILE A 75 7.62 3.01 -2.32
CA ILE A 75 7.81 3.83 -3.54
C ILE A 75 8.91 4.87 -3.31
N TRP A 76 8.91 5.54 -2.16
CA TRP A 76 9.91 6.54 -1.80
C TRP A 76 11.32 5.96 -1.70
N LEU A 77 11.50 4.78 -1.10
CA LEU A 77 12.80 4.09 -1.01
C LEU A 77 13.42 3.85 -2.38
N PHE A 78 12.61 3.47 -3.37
CA PHE A 78 13.12 3.20 -4.71
C PHE A 78 13.46 4.49 -5.46
N TYR A 79 12.54 5.46 -5.47
CA TYR A 79 12.63 6.63 -6.36
C TYR A 79 13.27 7.88 -5.75
N ALA A 80 13.25 8.04 -4.42
CA ALA A 80 13.48 9.34 -3.80
C ALA A 80 14.48 9.33 -2.64
N ALA A 81 14.58 8.23 -1.88
CA ALA A 81 15.50 8.10 -0.76
C ALA A 81 16.95 8.33 -1.19
N ASP A 82 17.67 9.11 -0.37
CA ASP A 82 19.10 9.33 -0.52
C ASP A 82 19.92 8.11 -0.08
N ASP A 83 21.16 8.03 -0.55
CA ASP A 83 22.01 6.86 -0.31
C ASP A 83 22.43 6.74 1.17
N GLU A 84 22.45 7.85 1.92
CA GLU A 84 22.71 7.84 3.36
C GLU A 84 21.59 7.10 4.11
N TYR A 85 20.33 7.45 3.82
CA TYR A 85 19.16 6.77 4.36
C TYR A 85 19.17 5.29 4.00
N ILE A 86 19.43 4.96 2.72
CA ILE A 86 19.48 3.58 2.26
C ILE A 86 20.56 2.79 2.98
N THR A 87 21.78 3.34 3.09
CA THR A 87 22.90 2.67 3.76
C THR A 87 22.61 2.43 5.24
N LYS A 88 22.02 3.42 5.92
CA LYS A 88 21.63 3.31 7.33
C LYS A 88 20.59 2.21 7.55
N HIS A 89 19.59 2.10 6.69
CA HIS A 89 18.46 1.16 6.88
C HIS A 89 18.71 -0.23 6.30
N ASP A 90 19.68 -0.40 5.41
CA ASP A 90 20.14 -1.70 4.93
C ASP A 90 21.16 -2.35 5.88
N SER A 91 21.65 -1.59 6.87
CA SER A 91 22.54 -2.11 7.91
C SER A 91 21.80 -3.10 8.84
N PRO A 92 22.46 -4.16 9.31
CA PRO A 92 21.82 -5.18 10.16
C PRO A 92 21.42 -4.60 11.51
N LEU A 93 20.33 -5.15 12.08
CA LEU A 93 19.99 -4.90 13.49
C LEU A 93 21.09 -5.48 14.39
N THR A 94 21.48 -4.73 15.42
CA THR A 94 22.49 -5.15 16.39
C THR A 94 21.95 -5.00 17.80
N VAL A 95 22.49 -5.74 18.76
CA VAL A 95 22.02 -5.71 20.17
C VAL A 95 22.09 -4.30 20.80
N GLY A 96 22.94 -3.41 20.28
CA GLY A 96 23.07 -2.02 20.75
C GLY A 96 22.28 -0.97 19.94
N ASN A 97 21.51 -1.40 18.94
CA ASN A 97 20.66 -0.53 18.12
C ASN A 97 19.24 -1.10 18.15
N ASP A 98 18.32 -0.37 18.79
CA ASP A 98 16.91 -0.76 18.91
C ASP A 98 16.15 -0.77 17.57
N GLY A 99 16.84 -0.42 16.47
CA GLY A 99 16.27 -0.33 15.13
C GLY A 99 15.42 0.91 14.95
N TYR A 100 15.36 1.80 15.94
CA TYR A 100 14.70 3.09 15.80
C TYR A 100 15.50 3.95 14.84
N SER A 101 14.83 4.47 13.83
CA SER A 101 15.44 5.38 12.87
C SER A 101 14.48 6.51 12.56
N ASP A 102 14.95 7.74 12.78
CA ASP A 102 14.26 8.92 12.30
C ASP A 102 14.17 8.84 10.78
N GLY A 103 12.95 8.69 10.29
CA GLY A 103 12.61 8.70 8.89
C GLY A 103 11.71 9.86 8.54
N PRO A 104 11.65 10.24 7.25
CA PRO A 104 10.71 11.26 6.80
C PRO A 104 9.28 10.82 7.14
N ASP A 105 8.45 11.79 7.54
CA ASP A 105 7.02 11.57 7.62
C ASP A 105 6.44 11.36 6.21
N VAL A 106 5.22 10.85 6.13
CA VAL A 106 4.55 10.63 4.84
C VAL A 106 4.42 11.93 4.04
N ALA A 107 4.22 13.07 4.70
CA ALA A 107 4.10 14.34 4.00
C ALA A 107 5.40 14.71 3.28
N ARG A 108 6.56 14.48 3.90
CA ARG A 108 7.88 14.65 3.30
C ARG A 108 8.12 13.63 2.18
N MET A 109 7.82 12.34 2.41
CA MET A 109 7.99 11.32 1.37
C MET A 109 7.19 11.63 0.10
N LEU A 110 5.95 12.13 0.23
CA LEU A 110 5.13 12.50 -0.91
C LEU A 110 5.68 13.74 -1.66
N ARG A 111 6.17 14.74 -0.93
CA ARG A 111 6.84 15.90 -1.55
C ARG A 111 8.09 15.48 -2.31
N ASP A 112 8.90 14.59 -1.73
CA ASP A 112 10.09 14.08 -2.38
C ASP A 112 9.71 13.33 -3.68
N LEU A 113 8.66 12.50 -3.66
CA LEU A 113 8.16 11.81 -4.85
C LEU A 113 7.62 12.76 -5.93
N GLU A 114 7.03 13.89 -5.54
CA GLU A 114 6.52 14.89 -6.49
C GLU A 114 7.65 15.59 -7.27
N VAL A 115 8.79 15.85 -6.63
CA VAL A 115 9.92 16.58 -7.24
C VAL A 115 10.93 15.69 -7.96
N LYS A 116 10.89 14.37 -7.77
CA LYS A 116 11.86 13.44 -8.39
C LYS A 116 11.46 13.11 -9.83
N PRO A 117 12.33 13.34 -10.82
CA PRO A 117 11.97 13.22 -12.24
C PRO A 117 11.62 11.80 -12.68
N ASN A 118 12.22 10.79 -12.03
CA ASN A 118 12.02 9.38 -12.36
C ASN A 118 10.88 8.73 -11.56
N ALA A 119 10.26 9.46 -10.62
CA ALA A 119 9.14 8.95 -9.84
C ALA A 119 7.85 8.96 -10.69
N PRO A 120 7.01 7.91 -10.62
CA PRO A 120 5.76 7.87 -11.36
C PRO A 120 4.80 8.97 -10.84
N LYS A 121 4.56 10.01 -11.66
CA LYS A 121 3.68 11.14 -11.28
C LYS A 121 2.30 10.69 -10.81
N GLN A 122 1.70 9.72 -11.51
CA GLN A 122 0.39 9.19 -11.14
C GLN A 122 0.40 8.52 -9.76
N ALA A 123 1.51 7.88 -9.36
CA ALA A 123 1.62 7.28 -8.03
C ALA A 123 1.61 8.37 -6.94
N SER A 124 2.35 9.46 -7.15
CA SER A 124 2.34 10.60 -6.21
C SER A 124 0.95 11.23 -6.08
N VAL A 125 0.24 11.40 -7.21
CA VAL A 125 -1.15 11.91 -7.23
C VAL A 125 -2.08 11.00 -6.43
N ASN A 126 -2.10 9.71 -6.72
CA ASN A 126 -2.98 8.74 -6.06
C ASN A 126 -2.74 8.67 -4.55
N LEU A 127 -1.47 8.65 -4.12
CA LEU A 127 -1.13 8.60 -2.69
C LEU A 127 -1.46 9.91 -1.97
N SER A 128 -1.28 11.05 -2.64
CA SER A 128 -1.66 12.36 -2.11
C SER A 128 -3.17 12.49 -1.96
N GLU A 129 -3.93 11.94 -2.90
CA GLU A 129 -5.38 11.86 -2.84
C GLU A 129 -5.85 10.94 -1.70
N PHE A 130 -5.28 9.75 -1.56
CA PHE A 130 -5.54 8.88 -0.41
C PHE A 130 -5.28 9.62 0.90
N LYS A 131 -4.15 10.34 0.99
CA LYS A 131 -3.81 11.11 2.19
C LYS A 131 -4.82 12.21 2.48
N SER A 132 -5.30 12.93 1.47
CA SER A 132 -6.26 14.02 1.67
C SER A 132 -7.64 13.50 2.12
N GLN A 133 -8.07 12.34 1.62
CA GLN A 133 -9.39 11.78 1.87
C GLN A 133 -9.45 10.91 3.13
N SER A 134 -8.48 10.01 3.34
CA SER A 134 -8.59 8.91 4.29
C SER A 134 -7.66 9.04 5.51
N TRP A 135 -6.49 9.67 5.37
CA TRP A 135 -5.43 9.69 6.40
C TRP A 135 -5.93 10.12 7.78
N ARG A 136 -6.59 11.29 7.88
CA ARG A 136 -7.03 11.85 9.17
C ARG A 136 -8.08 10.96 9.83
N ALA A 137 -9.05 10.46 9.05
CA ALA A 137 -10.08 9.57 9.56
C ALA A 137 -9.47 8.25 10.07
N LEU A 138 -8.54 7.67 9.30
CA LEU A 138 -7.82 6.46 9.67
C LEU A 138 -6.96 6.65 10.93
N GLY A 139 -6.37 7.83 11.14
CA GLY A 139 -5.65 8.16 12.38
C GLY A 139 -6.52 8.06 13.63
N SER A 140 -7.82 8.33 13.53
CA SER A 140 -8.74 8.12 14.64
C SER A 140 -8.90 6.65 15.03
N TYR A 141 -8.67 5.69 14.13
CA TYR A 141 -8.76 4.26 14.44
C TYR A 141 -7.51 3.77 15.18
N ILE A 142 -6.34 4.36 14.90
CA ILE A 142 -5.07 4.05 15.61
C ILE A 142 -5.18 4.45 17.08
N HIS A 143 -5.65 5.66 17.36
CA HIS A 143 -5.60 6.24 18.71
C HIS A 143 -6.89 6.04 19.53
N GLY A 144 -7.77 5.13 19.11
CA GLY A 144 -9.04 4.89 19.83
C GLY A 144 -9.97 6.11 19.87
N GLY A 145 -9.92 6.97 18.84
CA GLY A 145 -10.68 8.21 18.77
C GLY A 145 -12.19 8.01 18.52
N LYS A 146 -12.88 9.09 18.14
CA LYS A 146 -14.34 9.09 17.96
C LYS A 146 -14.84 8.10 16.90
N HIS A 147 -14.12 7.94 15.79
CA HIS A 147 -14.54 7.04 14.70
C HIS A 147 -14.68 5.57 15.13
N PRO A 148 -13.65 4.90 15.69
CA PRO A 148 -13.77 3.51 16.12
C PRO A 148 -14.82 3.34 17.22
N LEU A 149 -14.94 4.28 18.17
CA LEU A 149 -15.98 4.22 19.21
C LEU A 149 -17.38 4.21 18.61
N LYS A 150 -17.68 5.19 17.74
CA LYS A 150 -19.01 5.29 17.11
C LYS A 150 -19.31 4.13 16.18
N ARG A 151 -18.33 3.66 15.40
CA ARG A 151 -18.54 2.49 14.54
C ARG A 151 -18.74 1.20 15.32
N LYS A 152 -18.12 1.05 16.50
CA LYS A 152 -18.35 -0.12 17.36
C LYS A 152 -19.73 -0.09 18.01
N GLN A 153 -20.24 1.09 18.36
CA GLN A 153 -21.59 1.28 18.91
C GLN A 153 -22.69 1.16 17.86
N ASP A 154 -22.53 1.86 16.73
CA ASP A 154 -23.60 2.08 15.74
C ASP A 154 -23.51 1.10 14.56
N GLY A 155 -22.43 0.32 14.48
CA GLY A 155 -22.13 -0.58 13.37
C GLY A 155 -21.32 0.07 12.24
N TYR A 156 -20.88 -0.80 11.31
CA TYR A 156 -20.09 -0.41 10.15
C TYR A 156 -20.95 -0.42 8.89
N PRO A 157 -21.09 0.72 8.18
CA PRO A 157 -21.80 0.75 6.92
C PRO A 157 -21.12 -0.16 5.88
N VAL A 158 -21.91 -0.92 5.12
CA VAL A 158 -21.37 -1.86 4.11
C VAL A 158 -20.50 -1.15 3.09
N HIS A 159 -20.92 0.03 2.61
CA HIS A 159 -20.13 0.81 1.63
C HIS A 159 -18.75 1.18 2.17
N LEU A 160 -18.62 1.45 3.48
CA LEU A 160 -17.34 1.77 4.08
C LEU A 160 -16.39 0.55 4.04
N LEU A 161 -16.92 -0.65 4.33
CA LEU A 161 -16.15 -1.89 4.26
C LEU A 161 -15.70 -2.20 2.83
N THR A 162 -16.62 -2.01 1.86
CA THR A 162 -16.31 -2.09 0.42
C THR A 162 -15.18 -1.14 0.04
N SER A 163 -15.28 0.14 0.43
CA SER A 163 -14.24 1.13 0.14
C SER A 163 -12.90 0.80 0.79
N VAL A 164 -12.88 0.25 2.00
CA VAL A 164 -11.62 -0.18 2.65
C VAL A 164 -10.97 -1.32 1.89
N LEU A 165 -11.74 -2.32 1.49
CA LEU A 165 -11.21 -3.45 0.72
C LEU A 165 -10.66 -3.00 -0.63
N GLN A 166 -11.41 -2.16 -1.36
CA GLN A 166 -10.97 -1.59 -2.64
C GLN A 166 -9.73 -0.69 -2.51
N GLN A 167 -9.65 0.13 -1.46
CA GLN A 167 -8.47 0.95 -1.17
C GLN A 167 -7.26 0.08 -0.86
N SER A 168 -7.44 -0.96 -0.03
CA SER A 168 -6.40 -1.94 0.30
C SER A 168 -5.86 -2.64 -0.95
N THR A 169 -6.74 -3.10 -1.83
CA THR A 169 -6.36 -3.71 -3.11
C THR A 169 -5.63 -2.71 -4.03
N GLY A 170 -6.04 -1.43 -4.04
CA GLY A 170 -5.33 -0.38 -4.76
C GLY A 170 -3.91 -0.13 -4.25
N LEU A 171 -3.69 -0.19 -2.93
CA LEU A 171 -2.36 -0.05 -2.34
C LEU A 171 -1.46 -1.25 -2.64
N LEU A 172 -2.00 -2.47 -2.59
CA LEU A 172 -1.32 -3.68 -3.05
C LEU A 172 -0.89 -3.57 -4.50
N LEU A 173 -1.79 -3.10 -5.37
CA LEU A 173 -1.53 -2.89 -6.78
C LEU A 173 -0.34 -1.91 -6.99
N MET A 174 -0.31 -0.79 -6.26
CA MET A 174 0.80 0.16 -6.32
C MET A 174 2.13 -0.42 -5.79
N ALA A 175 2.08 -1.21 -4.72
CA ALA A 175 3.26 -1.91 -4.19
C ALA A 175 3.81 -2.92 -5.22
N ALA A 176 2.94 -3.70 -5.86
CA ALA A 176 3.31 -4.65 -6.90
C ALA A 176 3.94 -3.97 -8.12
N MET A 177 3.35 -2.86 -8.60
CA MET A 177 3.92 -2.09 -9.72
C MET A 177 5.31 -1.55 -9.38
N THR A 178 5.54 -1.17 -8.12
CA THR A 178 6.84 -0.70 -7.65
C THR A 178 7.89 -1.79 -7.80
N VAL A 179 7.59 -3.02 -7.38
CA VAL A 179 8.46 -4.19 -7.53
C VAL A 179 8.73 -4.49 -9.00
N ILE A 180 7.69 -4.46 -9.84
CA ILE A 180 7.82 -4.71 -11.29
C ILE A 180 8.68 -3.64 -11.96
N ALA A 181 8.49 -2.36 -11.61
CA ALA A 181 9.27 -1.26 -12.16
C ALA A 181 10.78 -1.42 -11.89
N MET A 182 11.19 -2.00 -10.76
CA MET A 182 12.60 -2.28 -10.46
C MET A 182 13.24 -3.29 -11.40
N THR A 183 12.45 -4.18 -12.00
CA THR A 183 12.97 -5.22 -12.91
C THR A 183 13.35 -4.67 -14.28
N GLY A 184 12.72 -3.57 -14.71
CA GLY A 184 12.80 -3.10 -16.10
C GLY A 184 12.18 -4.07 -17.13
N ASP A 185 11.48 -5.12 -16.70
CA ASP A 185 10.89 -6.13 -17.60
C ASP A 185 9.51 -5.69 -18.08
N GLN A 186 9.45 -5.23 -19.34
CA GLN A 186 8.21 -4.80 -19.97
C GLN A 186 7.16 -5.91 -20.04
N LYS A 187 7.55 -7.19 -20.17
CA LYS A 187 6.60 -8.30 -20.23
C LYS A 187 5.89 -8.51 -18.88
N LEU A 188 6.61 -8.30 -17.77
CA LEU A 188 5.99 -8.33 -16.44
C LEU A 188 5.05 -7.13 -16.25
N ALA A 189 5.43 -5.95 -16.74
CA ALA A 189 4.55 -4.78 -16.73
C ALA A 189 3.26 -5.01 -17.54
N ASP A 190 3.36 -5.59 -18.74
CA ASP A 190 2.19 -5.89 -19.57
C ASP A 190 1.24 -6.90 -18.91
N LYS A 191 1.80 -7.97 -18.30
CA LYS A 191 1.01 -8.94 -17.50
C LYS A 191 0.30 -8.26 -16.34
N TYR A 192 0.98 -7.35 -15.64
CA TYR A 192 0.39 -6.59 -14.55
C TYR A 192 -0.80 -5.74 -15.03
N TRP A 193 -0.68 -5.03 -16.15
CA TRP A 193 -1.78 -4.22 -16.68
C TRP A 193 -2.98 -5.08 -17.10
N ASN A 194 -2.74 -6.26 -17.64
CA ASN A 194 -3.80 -7.22 -17.95
C ASN A 194 -4.54 -7.67 -16.69
N LEU A 195 -3.81 -8.02 -15.62
CA LEU A 195 -4.41 -8.37 -14.33
C LEU A 195 -5.21 -7.18 -13.75
N GLN A 196 -4.66 -5.96 -13.78
CA GLN A 196 -5.39 -4.80 -13.29
C GLN A 196 -6.72 -4.60 -14.02
N ASN A 197 -6.74 -4.77 -15.35
CA ASN A 197 -7.98 -4.64 -16.13
C ASN A 197 -8.96 -5.78 -15.87
N GLU A 198 -8.48 -7.02 -15.71
CA GLU A 198 -9.29 -8.19 -15.40
C GLU A 198 -9.98 -8.08 -14.03
N TYR A 199 -9.31 -7.47 -13.05
CA TYR A 199 -9.78 -7.34 -11.67
C TYR A 199 -10.27 -5.92 -11.33
N LYS A 200 -10.59 -5.09 -12.34
CA LYS A 200 -11.04 -3.70 -12.12
C LYS A 200 -12.30 -3.58 -11.26
N ASP A 201 -13.08 -4.65 -11.13
CA ASP A 201 -14.28 -4.72 -10.31
C ASP A 201 -13.99 -4.77 -8.79
N CYS A 202 -12.79 -5.22 -8.39
CA CYS A 202 -12.35 -5.18 -7.00
C CYS A 202 -11.44 -3.99 -6.64
N LEU A 203 -11.20 -3.09 -7.60
CA LEU A 203 -10.47 -1.84 -7.37
C LEU A 203 -11.43 -0.71 -7.03
N ALA A 204 -10.92 0.34 -6.38
CA ALA A 204 -11.69 1.56 -6.20
C ALA A 204 -12.03 2.11 -7.60
N PRO A 205 -13.30 2.50 -7.86
CA PRO A 205 -13.64 3.12 -9.13
C PRO A 205 -12.74 4.34 -9.35
N TYR A 206 -12.20 4.48 -10.55
CA TYR A 206 -11.56 5.73 -10.95
C TYR A 206 -12.61 6.84 -10.81
N ILE A 207 -12.45 7.71 -9.81
CA ILE A 207 -13.28 8.91 -9.70
C ILE A 207 -12.54 9.97 -10.51
N PRO A 208 -12.94 10.25 -11.78
CA PRO A 208 -12.41 11.41 -12.46
C PRO A 208 -12.73 12.65 -11.61
N LYS A 209 -11.73 13.53 -11.49
CA LYS A 209 -11.84 14.81 -10.79
C LYS A 209 -13.16 15.50 -11.20
N PRO A 210 -13.99 15.98 -10.27
CA PRO A 210 -15.14 16.80 -10.64
C PRO A 210 -14.62 17.98 -11.48
N THR A 211 -15.16 18.11 -12.70
CA THR A 211 -14.95 19.26 -13.58
C THR A 211 -15.40 20.55 -12.92
#